data_AF-A0A662IEL3-F1
#
_entry.id   AF-A0A662IEL3-F1
#
_cell.length_a   1.000
_cell.length_b   1.000
_cell.length_c   1.000
_cell.angle_alpha   90.00
_cell.angle_beta   90.00
_cell.angle_gamma   90.00
#
_symmetry.space_group_name_H-M   'P 1'
#
loop_
_entity.id
_entity.type
_entity.pdbx_description
1 polymer ?
#
loop_
_entity_poly.entity_id
_entity_poly.type
_entity_poly.pdbx_seq_one_letter_code
_entity_poly.pdbx_strand_id
1 'polypeptide(L)'
;MARRRWENSGEEKVTVKGRLIIEDGFALAKLLYTMRLFRDSVEMAYRLLKKEGLSLNETVRRVTRFISNAHYAYSAAKRAAAYLNQERLDLKKPQLYSIGRGCEKGNRNIRLASVDRVLIKIPHANGRHEWLEARVKFPSRYIPLVEEAIRLAENGSPYSASVVLSKGKYYLHLHIPLELYANHTAKVKVSDKARLTAGFDINPDRICMVIVDADGNIRDVKTKHFPEVTLAGFSKSKARDLRLKALSELIDYACHHNVKYFVFEKIRKISRRKMKTRSASRKVSRFAYAELLEHAKVMVEKRGGVFVQVSPAYTSVDAIPLSRKLGLDIHAASAYLLAIRRLKSISDY
;
A
#
# COMPACT_ATOMS: atom_id res chain seq x y z
N MET A 1 18.50 21.51 23.77
CA MET A 1 18.20 21.54 22.32
C MET A 1 17.95 20.11 21.82
N ALA A 2 16.70 19.66 21.84
CA ALA A 2 16.34 18.30 21.46
C ALA A 2 16.47 18.10 19.94
N ARG A 3 17.28 17.11 19.54
CA ARG A 3 17.43 16.68 18.15
C ARG A 3 16.04 16.40 17.56
N ARG A 4 15.66 17.19 16.57
CA ARG A 4 14.44 17.04 15.78
C ARG A 4 14.49 15.66 15.13
N ARG A 5 13.64 14.73 15.56
CA ARG A 5 13.44 13.44 14.90
C ARG A 5 12.70 13.70 13.59
N TRP A 6 13.45 13.98 12.53
CA TRP A 6 12.91 14.03 11.19
C TRP A 6 12.55 12.60 10.77
N GLU A 7 11.27 12.44 10.43
CA GLU A 7 10.72 11.37 9.58
C GLU A 7 10.68 9.93 10.12
N ASN A 8 9.45 9.45 10.36
CA ASN A 8 9.07 8.05 10.11
C ASN A 8 9.00 7.81 8.59
N SER A 9 10.11 8.00 7.87
CA SER A 9 10.19 7.81 6.40
C SER A 9 10.37 6.34 6.00
N GLY A 10 10.59 5.44 6.96
CA GLY A 10 10.72 3.99 6.72
C GLY A 10 9.54 3.14 7.16
N GLU A 11 8.56 3.69 7.89
CA GLU A 11 7.39 2.90 8.32
C GLU A 11 6.39 2.74 7.18
N GLU A 12 6.01 1.49 6.89
CA GLU A 12 4.92 1.20 5.97
C GLU A 12 3.62 1.84 6.47
N LYS A 13 2.88 2.47 5.54
CA LYS A 13 1.62 3.15 5.85
C LYS A 13 0.50 2.58 5.01
N VAL A 14 -0.66 2.41 5.65
CA VAL A 14 -1.90 2.00 5.01
C VAL A 14 -2.84 3.19 4.90
N THR A 15 -3.53 3.29 3.78
CA THR A 15 -4.57 4.31 3.59
C THR A 15 -5.91 3.83 4.15
N VAL A 16 -6.41 4.52 5.17
CA VAL A 16 -7.78 4.40 5.67
C VAL A 16 -8.65 5.45 4.99
N LYS A 17 -9.76 5.01 4.39
CA LYS A 17 -10.63 5.84 3.55
C LYS A 17 -11.94 6.18 4.25
N GLY A 18 -12.21 7.47 4.41
CA GLY A 18 -13.49 8.03 4.86
C GLY A 18 -14.17 8.84 3.75
N ARG A 19 -15.49 8.75 3.60
CA ARG A 19 -16.26 9.58 2.67
C ARG A 19 -16.39 10.98 3.26
N LEU A 20 -15.86 11.99 2.56
CA LEU A 20 -15.97 13.38 2.97
C LEU A 20 -17.29 13.95 2.43
N ILE A 21 -18.04 14.63 3.29
CA ILE A 21 -19.35 15.22 2.99
C ILE A 21 -19.26 16.72 3.27
N ILE A 22 -19.53 17.49 2.23
CA ILE A 22 -19.52 18.96 2.26
C ILE A 22 -20.82 19.38 1.59
N GLU A 23 -21.73 19.93 2.39
CA GLU A 23 -23.08 20.31 1.95
C GLU A 23 -23.09 21.75 1.42
N ASP A 24 -22.29 22.63 2.02
CA ASP A 24 -22.14 24.01 1.57
C ASP A 24 -21.32 24.08 0.26
N GLY A 25 -21.96 24.62 -0.79
CA GLY A 25 -21.34 24.83 -2.10
C GLY A 25 -20.15 25.80 -2.06
N PHE A 26 -20.18 26.80 -1.18
CA PHE A 26 -19.09 27.76 -1.05
C PHE A 26 -17.85 27.13 -0.39
N ALA A 27 -18.04 26.41 0.72
CA ALA A 27 -16.99 25.59 1.33
C ALA A 27 -16.41 24.59 0.33
N LEU A 28 -17.26 23.92 -0.46
CA LEU A 28 -16.82 22.99 -1.49
C LEU A 28 -15.95 23.68 -2.55
N ALA A 29 -16.34 24.87 -3.02
CA ALA A 29 -15.58 25.66 -3.97
C ALA A 29 -14.19 26.05 -3.42
N LYS A 30 -14.12 26.50 -2.16
CA LYS A 30 -12.85 26.81 -1.49
C LYS A 30 -11.93 25.59 -1.40
N LEU A 31 -12.48 24.44 -1.03
CA LEU A 31 -11.72 23.20 -0.95
C LEU A 31 -11.19 22.78 -2.33
N LEU A 32 -12.05 22.80 -3.35
CA LEU A 32 -11.69 22.47 -4.72
C LEU A 32 -10.58 23.37 -5.26
N TYR A 33 -10.68 24.68 -5.00
CA TYR A 33 -9.64 25.63 -5.36
C TYR A 33 -8.32 25.30 -4.66
N THR A 34 -8.36 25.01 -3.35
CA THR A 34 -7.19 24.61 -2.57
C THR A 34 -6.56 23.32 -3.09
N MET A 35 -7.37 22.32 -3.45
CA MET A 35 -6.91 21.05 -4.05
C MET A 35 -6.27 21.26 -5.43
N ARG A 36 -6.79 22.21 -6.23
CA ARG A 36 -6.18 22.62 -7.50
C ARG A 36 -4.85 23.30 -7.27
N LEU A 37 -4.80 24.27 -6.36
CA LEU A 37 -3.59 25.01 -6.03
C LEU A 37 -2.48 24.09 -5.50
N PHE A 38 -2.83 23.11 -4.67
CA PHE A 38 -1.90 22.09 -4.18
C PHE A 38 -1.37 21.21 -5.31
N ARG A 39 -2.22 20.72 -6.21
CA ARG A 39 -1.77 19.97 -7.39
C ARG A 39 -0.77 20.79 -8.20
N ASP A 40 -1.11 22.04 -8.52
CA ASP A 40 -0.28 22.92 -9.34
C ASP A 40 1.06 23.22 -8.62
N SER A 41 1.03 23.30 -7.29
CA SER A 41 2.22 23.40 -6.44
C SER A 41 3.14 22.17 -6.51
N VAL A 42 2.57 20.96 -6.64
CA VAL A 42 3.37 19.73 -6.83
C VAL A 42 4.07 19.75 -8.19
N GLU A 43 3.40 20.20 -9.25
CA GLU A 43 4.01 20.33 -10.57
C GLU A 43 5.10 21.39 -10.59
N MET A 44 4.85 22.55 -9.96
CA MET A 44 5.85 23.59 -9.77
C MET A 44 7.07 23.04 -9.02
N ALA A 45 6.86 22.36 -7.88
CA ALA A 45 7.92 21.76 -7.09
C ALA A 45 8.73 20.73 -7.90
N TYR A 46 8.06 19.90 -8.71
CA TYR A 46 8.73 18.93 -9.57
C TYR A 46 9.65 19.61 -10.60
N ARG A 47 9.21 20.71 -11.22
CA ARG A 47 10.04 21.47 -12.17
C ARG A 47 11.25 22.09 -11.48
N LEU A 48 11.04 22.70 -10.31
CA LEU A 48 12.12 23.31 -9.52
C LEU A 48 13.19 22.28 -9.11
N LEU A 49 12.76 21.10 -8.65
CA LEU A 49 13.66 20.03 -8.25
C LEU A 49 14.38 19.41 -9.45
N LYS A 50 13.65 19.06 -10.51
CA LYS A 50 14.18 18.26 -11.62
C LYS A 50 14.89 19.09 -12.69
N LYS A 51 14.30 20.22 -13.10
CA LYS A 51 14.81 21.01 -14.22
C LYS A 51 15.79 22.09 -13.75
N GLU A 52 15.47 22.75 -12.64
CA GLU A 52 16.32 23.81 -12.08
C GLU A 52 17.33 23.30 -11.06
N GLY A 53 17.25 22.02 -10.66
CA GLY A 53 18.21 21.40 -9.74
C GLY A 53 18.23 22.00 -8.34
N LEU A 54 17.14 22.66 -7.90
CA LEU A 54 17.11 23.35 -6.62
C LEU A 54 17.06 22.37 -5.44
N SER A 55 17.58 22.82 -4.30
CA SER A 55 17.44 22.08 -3.04
C SER A 55 15.97 22.00 -2.61
N LEU A 56 15.65 21.00 -1.77
CA LEU A 56 14.31 20.87 -1.20
C LEU A 56 13.88 22.13 -0.44
N ASN A 57 14.79 22.73 0.34
CA ASN A 57 14.49 23.93 1.13
C ASN A 57 14.15 25.13 0.24
N GLU A 58 14.93 25.35 -0.82
CA GLU A 58 14.68 26.44 -1.76
C GLU A 58 13.37 26.22 -2.53
N THR A 59 13.12 24.99 -2.95
CA THR A 59 11.85 24.60 -3.58
C THR A 59 10.66 24.91 -2.67
N VAL A 60 10.73 24.52 -1.39
CA VAL A 60 9.68 24.79 -0.42
C VAL A 60 9.46 26.30 -0.25
N ARG A 61 10.52 27.10 -0.20
CA ARG A 61 10.42 28.57 -0.10
C ARG A 61 9.67 29.17 -1.29
N ARG A 62 10.01 28.77 -2.52
CA ARG A 62 9.34 29.27 -3.73
C ARG A 62 7.89 28.82 -3.83
N VAL A 63 7.61 27.55 -3.55
CA VAL A 63 6.25 26.99 -3.55
C VAL A 63 5.40 27.64 -2.46
N THR A 64 5.97 28.00 -1.31
CA THR A 64 5.26 28.70 -0.23
C THR A 64 4.70 30.03 -0.70
N ARG A 65 5.43 30.78 -1.54
CA ARG A 65 4.94 32.05 -2.11
C ARG A 65 3.73 31.84 -3.03
N PHE A 66 3.66 30.68 -3.69
CA PHE A 66 2.56 30.33 -4.59
C PHE A 66 1.32 29.81 -3.84
N ILE A 67 1.47 28.86 -2.91
CA ILE A 67 0.33 28.27 -2.17
C ILE A 67 -0.04 29.04 -0.89
N SER A 68 0.76 30.05 -0.51
CA SER A 68 0.61 30.85 0.70
C SER A 68 0.59 30.04 2.00
N ASN A 69 1.09 28.79 2.02
CA ASN A 69 1.14 27.93 3.20
C ASN A 69 2.38 27.03 3.18
N ALA A 70 3.31 27.25 4.11
CA ALA A 70 4.59 26.54 4.14
C ALA A 70 4.46 25.03 4.37
N HIS A 71 3.44 24.58 5.09
CA HIS A 71 3.24 23.15 5.39
C HIS A 71 2.66 22.39 4.20
N TYR A 72 1.76 23.02 3.44
CA TYR A 72 1.34 22.49 2.16
C TYR A 72 2.47 22.54 1.14
N ALA A 73 3.27 23.60 1.10
CA ALA A 73 4.44 23.68 0.22
C ALA A 73 5.45 22.56 0.50
N TYR A 74 5.75 22.30 1.78
CA TYR A 74 6.59 21.17 2.20
C TYR A 74 6.01 19.83 1.74
N SER A 75 4.70 19.62 1.94
CA SER A 75 4.00 18.40 1.54
C SER A 75 3.99 18.22 0.02
N ALA A 76 3.84 19.32 -0.74
CA ALA A 76 3.88 19.32 -2.20
C ALA A 76 5.29 18.99 -2.72
N ALA A 77 6.34 19.57 -2.13
CA ALA A 77 7.72 19.30 -2.52
C ALA A 77 8.14 17.85 -2.22
N LYS A 78 7.76 17.31 -1.04
CA LYS A 78 7.97 15.89 -0.73
C LYS A 78 7.21 14.97 -1.67
N ARG A 79 5.99 15.35 -2.06
CA ARG A 79 5.22 14.58 -3.04
C ARG A 79 5.83 14.65 -4.44
N ALA A 80 6.36 15.80 -4.84
CA ALA A 80 7.07 15.96 -6.11
C ALA A 80 8.35 15.12 -6.18
N ALA A 81 9.08 14.99 -5.06
CA ALA A 81 10.28 14.15 -4.97
C ALA A 81 10.01 12.68 -5.33
N ALA A 82 8.81 12.17 -5.04
CA ALA A 82 8.40 10.80 -5.42
C ALA A 82 8.23 10.60 -6.94
N TYR A 83 8.22 11.68 -7.73
CA TYR A 83 8.05 11.64 -9.18
C TYR A 83 9.33 11.93 -9.97
N LEU A 84 10.47 12.16 -9.32
CA LEU A 84 11.71 12.59 -10.01
C LEU A 84 12.20 11.61 -11.10
N ASN A 85 11.93 10.31 -10.90
CA ASN A 85 12.25 9.25 -11.85
C ASN A 85 11.44 9.31 -13.15
N GLN A 86 10.30 10.02 -13.18
CA GLN A 86 9.49 10.19 -14.39
C GLN A 86 10.07 11.30 -15.25
N GLU A 87 10.10 11.18 -16.58
CA GLU A 87 10.60 12.25 -17.47
C GLU A 87 9.77 13.54 -17.37
N ARG A 88 8.45 13.39 -17.26
CA ARG A 88 7.48 14.49 -17.16
C ARG A 88 6.41 14.16 -16.14
N LEU A 89 5.97 15.17 -15.41
CA LEU A 89 4.83 15.10 -14.48
C LEU A 89 3.68 15.97 -15.02
N ASP A 90 2.48 15.37 -15.11
CA ASP A 90 1.24 16.03 -15.51
C ASP A 90 0.09 15.46 -14.68
N LEU A 91 -0.35 16.21 -13.67
CA LEU A 91 -1.37 15.80 -12.73
C LEU A 91 -2.73 16.31 -13.19
N LYS A 92 -3.66 15.41 -13.56
CA LYS A 92 -4.97 15.86 -14.05
C LYS A 92 -5.96 16.19 -12.94
N LYS A 93 -5.93 15.45 -11.83
CA LYS A 93 -6.98 15.51 -10.80
C LYS A 93 -6.60 16.47 -9.66
N PRO A 94 -7.56 17.28 -9.16
CA PRO A 94 -7.35 18.06 -7.95
C PRO A 94 -7.10 17.10 -6.78
N GLN A 95 -6.17 17.47 -5.91
CA GLN A 95 -5.78 16.67 -4.76
C GLN A 95 -5.18 17.56 -3.68
N LEU A 96 -5.36 17.19 -2.43
CA LEU A 96 -4.71 17.85 -1.30
C LEU A 96 -3.98 16.81 -0.49
N TYR A 97 -2.77 17.10 -0.04
CA TYR A 97 -2.00 16.24 0.83
C TYR A 97 -1.27 17.07 1.88
N SER A 98 -1.32 16.60 3.11
CA SER A 98 -0.63 17.22 4.24
C SER A 98 0.12 16.16 5.03
N ILE A 99 1.42 16.36 5.18
CA ILE A 99 2.26 15.55 6.05
C ILE A 99 2.05 16.00 7.50
N GLY A 100 1.73 15.06 8.39
CA GLY A 100 1.61 15.33 9.81
C GLY A 100 2.95 15.56 10.51
N ARG A 101 2.94 16.32 11.60
CA ARG A 101 4.09 16.50 12.51
C ARG A 101 3.59 16.41 13.95
N GLY A 102 4.40 15.80 14.82
CA GLY A 102 3.96 15.46 16.18
C GLY A 102 3.48 16.66 17.00
N CYS A 103 4.17 17.80 16.89
CA CYS A 103 3.81 19.03 17.59
C CYS A 103 2.57 19.76 17.02
N GLU A 104 1.80 19.15 16.11
CA GLU A 104 0.72 19.82 15.37
C GLU A 104 -0.67 19.22 15.61
N LYS A 105 -0.85 18.48 16.72
CA LYS A 105 -2.04 17.67 17.00
C LYS A 105 -2.31 16.68 15.86
N GLY A 106 -1.29 15.89 15.53
CA GLY A 106 -1.29 14.96 14.39
C GLY A 106 -0.96 15.63 13.05
N ASN A 107 -1.76 16.63 12.64
CA ASN A 107 -1.63 17.28 11.34
C ASN A 107 -2.11 18.74 11.37
N ARG A 108 -1.27 19.69 10.95
CA ARG A 108 -1.58 21.13 10.99
C ARG A 108 -2.63 21.59 10.00
N ASN A 109 -2.80 20.89 8.88
CA ASN A 109 -3.63 21.38 7.78
C ASN A 109 -4.84 20.49 7.48
N ILE A 110 -4.83 19.22 7.86
CA ILE A 110 -5.97 18.31 7.74
C ILE A 110 -6.09 17.54 9.05
N ARG A 111 -6.89 18.06 9.98
CA ARG A 111 -6.97 17.61 11.37
C ARG A 111 -8.31 16.95 11.66
N LEU A 112 -8.29 15.74 12.18
CA LEU A 112 -9.45 15.09 12.78
C LEU A 112 -9.85 15.86 14.05
N ALA A 113 -11.07 16.41 14.07
CA ALA A 113 -11.66 17.04 15.25
C ALA A 113 -12.42 16.01 16.10
N SER A 114 -13.03 15.05 15.43
CA SER A 114 -13.67 13.86 15.99
C SER A 114 -13.59 12.74 14.95
N VAL A 115 -14.14 11.57 15.26
CA VAL A 115 -14.21 10.45 14.30
C VAL A 115 -14.99 10.82 13.03
N ASP A 116 -16.00 11.67 13.18
CA ASP A 116 -16.94 12.06 12.13
C ASP A 116 -16.71 13.47 11.59
N ARG A 117 -15.73 14.23 12.11
CA ARG A 117 -15.43 15.60 11.67
C ARG A 117 -13.94 15.83 11.41
N VAL A 118 -13.65 16.52 10.32
CA VAL A 118 -12.30 16.93 9.93
C VAL A 118 -12.27 18.44 9.65
N LEU A 119 -11.21 19.08 10.12
CA LEU A 119 -10.86 20.46 9.83
C LEU A 119 -9.81 20.48 8.73
N ILE A 120 -10.08 21.19 7.65
CA ILE A 120 -9.19 21.36 6.50
C ILE A 120 -8.83 22.84 6.40
N LYS A 121 -7.54 23.14 6.38
CA LYS A 121 -7.06 24.52 6.33
C LYS A 121 -7.10 25.07 4.92
N ILE A 122 -7.73 26.23 4.74
CA ILE A 122 -7.78 26.98 3.48
C ILE A 122 -6.73 28.10 3.55
N PRO A 123 -5.72 28.08 2.66
CA PRO A 123 -4.66 29.08 2.69
C PRO A 123 -5.13 30.42 2.10
N HIS A 124 -4.60 31.51 2.66
CA HIS A 124 -4.83 32.88 2.21
C HIS A 124 -3.50 33.63 2.15
N ALA A 125 -3.34 34.49 1.16
CA ALA A 125 -2.09 35.24 0.91
C ALA A 125 -1.71 36.19 2.06
N ASN A 126 -2.71 36.70 2.80
CA ASN A 126 -2.52 37.55 3.98
C ASN A 126 -2.06 36.77 5.24
N GLY A 127 -1.82 35.46 5.12
CA GLY A 127 -1.43 34.59 6.24
C GLY A 127 -2.57 34.22 7.21
N ARG A 128 -3.74 34.86 7.11
CA ARG A 128 -4.93 34.57 7.93
C ARG A 128 -5.69 33.40 7.32
N HIS A 129 -5.21 32.18 7.59
CA HIS A 129 -5.81 30.95 7.10
C HIS A 129 -7.17 30.67 7.73
N GLU A 130 -8.09 30.10 6.97
CA GLU A 130 -9.43 29.69 7.41
C GLU A 130 -9.47 28.18 7.69
N TRP A 131 -10.32 27.75 8.61
CA TRP A 131 -10.65 26.34 8.79
C TRP A 131 -11.99 26.03 8.16
N LEU A 132 -11.99 25.08 7.24
CA LEU A 132 -13.20 24.45 6.72
C LEU A 132 -13.48 23.19 7.54
N GLU A 133 -14.64 23.13 8.17
CA GLU A 133 -15.10 21.94 8.86
C GLU A 133 -15.98 21.09 7.94
N ALA A 134 -15.74 19.77 7.91
CA ALA A 134 -16.49 18.85 7.07
C ALA A 134 -16.78 17.55 7.82
N ARG A 135 -17.93 16.94 7.51
CA ARG A 135 -18.28 15.60 8.02
C ARG A 135 -17.52 14.53 7.24
N VAL A 136 -17.06 13.50 7.93
CA VAL A 136 -16.42 12.32 7.35
C VAL A 136 -17.09 11.05 7.84
N LYS A 137 -17.40 10.14 6.91
CA LYS A 137 -17.97 8.82 7.22
C LYS A 137 -16.94 7.73 6.96
N PHE A 138 -16.38 7.17 8.03
CA PHE A 138 -15.55 5.96 7.95
C PHE A 138 -16.42 4.70 8.03
N PRO A 139 -16.04 3.60 7.36
CA PRO A 139 -16.58 2.28 7.66
C PRO A 139 -16.45 1.93 9.15
N SER A 140 -17.48 1.30 9.73
CA SER A 140 -17.54 0.94 11.16
C SER A 140 -16.29 0.22 11.68
N ARG A 141 -15.74 -0.69 10.88
CA ARG A 141 -14.50 -1.44 11.20
C ARG A 141 -13.26 -0.57 11.42
N TYR A 142 -13.26 0.70 11.01
CA TYR A 142 -12.15 1.62 11.18
C TYR A 142 -12.40 2.67 12.27
N ILE A 143 -13.58 2.68 12.89
CA ILE A 143 -13.91 3.66 13.94
C ILE A 143 -12.93 3.57 15.13
N PRO A 144 -12.66 2.37 15.71
CA PRO A 144 -11.71 2.26 16.82
C PRO A 144 -10.28 2.71 16.46
N LEU A 145 -9.88 2.43 15.21
CA LEU A 145 -8.59 2.86 14.68
C LEU A 145 -8.48 4.39 14.57
N VAL A 146 -9.56 5.05 14.12
CA VAL A 146 -9.61 6.51 13.99
C VAL A 146 -9.62 7.17 15.36
N GLU A 147 -10.35 6.61 16.33
CA GLU A 147 -10.33 7.08 17.73
C GLU A 147 -8.92 7.01 18.33
N GLU A 148 -8.23 5.88 18.16
CA GLU A 148 -6.86 5.76 18.63
C GLU A 148 -5.91 6.74 17.90
N ALA A 149 -6.08 6.93 16.58
CA ALA A 149 -5.27 7.88 15.83
C ALA A 149 -5.45 9.33 16.33
N ILE A 150 -6.66 9.71 16.76
CA ILE A 150 -6.94 11.02 17.39
C ILE A 150 -6.20 11.12 18.73
N ARG A 151 -6.37 10.12 19.61
CA ARG A 151 -5.70 10.09 20.93
C ARG A 151 -4.18 10.14 20.82
N LEU A 152 -3.61 9.37 19.90
CA LEU A 152 -2.16 9.37 19.65
C LEU A 152 -1.69 10.73 19.11
N ALA A 153 -2.50 11.38 18.28
CA ALA A 153 -2.20 12.71 17.76
C ALA A 153 -2.17 13.81 18.82
N GLU A 154 -2.98 13.71 19.87
CA GLU A 154 -2.92 14.57 21.04
C GLU A 154 -1.61 14.38 21.82
N ASN A 155 -1.13 13.14 21.87
CA ASN A 155 0.12 12.76 22.52
C ASN A 155 1.37 12.91 21.62
N GLY A 156 1.24 13.58 20.48
CA GLY A 156 2.37 13.94 19.63
C GLY A 156 2.70 12.94 18.51
N SER A 157 1.86 11.95 18.24
CA SER A 157 2.04 11.03 17.10
C SER A 157 1.41 11.59 15.82
N PRO A 158 2.19 11.88 14.77
CA PRO A 158 1.65 12.45 13.54
C PRO A 158 0.90 11.43 12.68
N TYR A 159 -0.07 11.91 11.91
CA TYR A 159 -0.62 11.19 10.76
C TYR A 159 -0.64 12.11 9.53
N SER A 160 -0.32 11.55 8.37
CA SER A 160 -0.51 12.26 7.11
C SER A 160 -1.94 12.05 6.63
N ALA A 161 -2.48 13.03 5.89
CA ALA A 161 -3.82 12.93 5.34
C ALA A 161 -3.88 13.53 3.93
N SER A 162 -4.79 12.99 3.11
CA SER A 162 -5.10 13.52 1.78
C SER A 162 -6.59 13.71 1.60
N VAL A 163 -6.96 14.70 0.80
CA VAL A 163 -8.32 14.81 0.23
C VAL A 163 -8.25 14.54 -1.26
N VAL A 164 -9.07 13.63 -1.75
CA VAL A 164 -9.07 13.20 -3.15
C VAL A 164 -10.48 13.16 -3.74
N LEU A 165 -10.58 13.47 -5.03
CA LEU A 165 -11.80 13.33 -5.82
C LEU A 165 -11.78 12.01 -6.59
N SER A 166 -12.79 11.16 -6.38
CA SER A 166 -12.93 9.88 -7.07
C SER A 166 -14.39 9.58 -7.39
N LYS A 167 -14.70 9.36 -8.68
CA LYS A 167 -16.05 9.07 -9.19
C LYS A 167 -17.09 10.09 -8.68
N GLY A 168 -16.78 11.39 -8.77
CA GLY A 168 -17.66 12.48 -8.34
C GLY A 168 -17.83 12.64 -6.82
N LYS A 169 -17.08 11.89 -6.00
CA LYS A 169 -17.16 11.94 -4.53
C LYS A 169 -15.81 12.28 -3.91
N TYR A 170 -15.84 12.99 -2.78
CA TYR A 170 -14.67 13.34 -2.01
C TYR A 170 -14.37 12.30 -0.93
N TYR A 171 -13.09 12.05 -0.73
CA TYR A 171 -12.62 11.12 0.30
C TYR A 171 -11.47 11.72 1.08
N LEU A 172 -11.54 11.54 2.40
CA LEU A 172 -10.43 11.72 3.29
C LEU A 172 -9.64 10.40 3.34
N HIS A 173 -8.36 10.47 3.03
CA HIS A 173 -7.42 9.37 3.11
C HIS A 173 -6.48 9.64 4.28
N LEU A 174 -6.56 8.85 5.34
CA LEU A 174 -5.60 8.87 6.44
C LEU A 174 -4.48 7.87 6.15
N HIS A 175 -3.23 8.30 6.29
CA HIS A 175 -2.05 7.44 6.10
C HIS A 175 -1.52 7.03 7.47
N ILE A 176 -1.91 5.83 7.90
CA ILE A 176 -1.68 5.31 9.24
C ILE A 176 -0.56 4.27 9.20
N PRO A 177 0.37 4.26 10.18
CA PRO A 177 1.38 3.20 10.29
C PRO A 177 0.76 1.80 10.25
N LEU A 178 1.39 0.86 9.54
CA LEU A 178 0.89 -0.49 9.35
C LEU A 178 0.65 -1.22 10.68
N GLU A 179 1.53 -1.03 11.66
CA GLU A 179 1.41 -1.61 13.00
C GLU A 179 0.11 -1.17 13.70
N LEU A 180 -0.15 0.15 13.72
CA LEU A 180 -1.38 0.69 14.30
C LEU A 180 -2.62 0.17 13.55
N TYR A 181 -2.56 0.10 12.22
CA TYR A 181 -3.63 -0.49 11.41
C TYR A 181 -3.85 -1.98 11.73
N ALA A 182 -2.78 -2.74 11.96
CA ALA A 182 -2.82 -4.16 12.27
C ALA A 182 -3.48 -4.43 13.62
N ASN A 183 -3.17 -3.62 14.65
CA ASN A 183 -3.72 -3.76 16.00
C ASN A 183 -5.26 -3.70 16.04
N HIS A 184 -5.88 -2.95 15.12
CA HIS A 184 -7.33 -2.82 15.04
C HIS A 184 -8.01 -3.75 14.04
N THR A 185 -7.27 -4.27 13.06
CA THR A 185 -7.90 -4.91 11.90
C THR A 185 -7.44 -6.34 11.64
N ALA A 186 -6.36 -6.80 12.28
CA ALA A 186 -5.90 -8.18 12.18
C ALA A 186 -6.79 -9.09 13.02
N LYS A 187 -7.47 -10.04 12.36
CA LYS A 187 -8.27 -11.07 13.03
C LYS A 187 -7.45 -12.29 13.42
N VAL A 188 -6.42 -12.57 12.64
CA VAL A 188 -5.47 -13.66 12.83
C VAL A 188 -4.10 -13.02 13.02
N LYS A 189 -3.32 -13.55 13.97
CA LYS A 189 -1.91 -13.19 14.17
C LYS A 189 -1.06 -14.45 14.12
N VAL A 190 0.16 -14.28 13.63
CA VAL A 190 1.19 -15.30 13.70
C VAL A 190 1.55 -15.50 15.17
N SER A 191 1.61 -16.76 15.60
CA SER A 191 2.04 -17.14 16.94
C SER A 191 3.51 -16.76 17.18
N ASP A 192 3.86 -16.36 18.40
CA ASP A 192 5.26 -16.10 18.77
C ASP A 192 6.13 -17.37 18.69
N LYS A 193 5.50 -18.56 18.74
CA LYS A 193 6.16 -19.87 18.57
C LYS A 193 6.24 -20.33 17.11
N ALA A 194 5.74 -19.53 16.17
CA ALA A 194 5.73 -19.86 14.76
C ALA A 194 7.16 -19.93 14.20
N ARG A 195 7.42 -21.00 13.45
CA ARG A 195 8.75 -21.30 12.88
C ARG A 195 8.70 -21.90 11.48
N LEU A 196 7.51 -22.29 11.01
CA LEU A 196 7.38 -22.92 9.70
C LEU A 196 7.49 -21.90 8.56
N THR A 197 7.78 -22.42 7.37
CA THR A 197 7.87 -21.64 6.14
C THR A 197 6.77 -22.08 5.18
N ALA A 198 6.05 -21.13 4.58
CA ALA A 198 5.08 -21.41 3.53
C ALA A 198 5.55 -20.79 2.20
N GLY A 199 5.69 -21.61 1.17
CA GLY A 199 5.93 -21.15 -0.20
C GLY A 199 4.62 -20.96 -0.95
N PHE A 200 4.54 -19.90 -1.77
CA PHE A 200 3.36 -19.55 -2.56
C PHE A 200 3.69 -19.46 -4.05
N ASP A 201 3.03 -20.28 -4.86
CA ASP A 201 3.02 -20.20 -6.33
C ASP A 201 1.70 -19.57 -6.79
N ILE A 202 1.78 -18.36 -7.34
CA ILE A 202 0.59 -17.57 -7.71
C ILE A 202 0.44 -17.53 -9.22
N ASN A 203 -0.68 -18.04 -9.70
CA ASN A 203 -1.04 -18.05 -11.11
C ASN A 203 -2.33 -17.25 -11.35
N PRO A 204 -2.65 -16.92 -12.61
CA PRO A 204 -3.88 -16.20 -12.94
C PRO A 204 -5.17 -16.90 -12.49
N ASP A 205 -5.20 -18.23 -12.49
CA ASP A 205 -6.37 -19.09 -12.19
C ASP A 205 -6.29 -19.80 -10.83
N ARG A 206 -5.16 -19.73 -10.13
CA ARG A 206 -4.96 -20.46 -8.87
C ARG A 206 -3.85 -19.88 -7.98
N ILE A 207 -3.90 -20.21 -6.70
CA ILE A 207 -2.78 -20.01 -5.77
C ILE A 207 -2.51 -21.35 -5.09
N CYS A 208 -1.28 -21.85 -5.23
CA CYS A 208 -0.80 -23.04 -4.54
C CYS A 208 0.11 -22.62 -3.38
N MET A 209 -0.05 -23.28 -2.23
CA MET A 209 0.71 -23.03 -1.02
C MET A 209 1.22 -24.36 -0.47
N VAL A 210 2.50 -24.40 -0.08
CA VAL A 210 3.11 -25.55 0.59
C VAL A 210 3.77 -25.08 1.88
N ILE A 211 3.43 -25.72 3.00
CA ILE A 211 4.03 -25.49 4.31
C ILE A 211 5.11 -26.53 4.54
N VAL A 212 6.29 -26.08 4.97
CA VAL A 212 7.44 -26.93 5.31
C VAL A 212 8.00 -26.57 6.68
N ASP A 213 8.63 -27.55 7.33
CA ASP A 213 9.45 -27.32 8.52
C ASP A 213 10.89 -26.90 8.17
N ALA A 214 11.74 -26.81 9.19
CA ALA A 214 13.14 -26.42 9.06
C ALA A 214 13.97 -27.44 8.26
N ASP A 215 13.61 -28.72 8.32
CA ASP A 215 14.29 -29.81 7.61
C ASP A 215 13.82 -29.94 6.16
N GLY A 216 12.81 -29.15 5.76
CA GLY A 216 12.20 -29.18 4.44
C GLY A 216 11.12 -30.24 4.27
N ASN A 217 10.65 -30.90 5.35
CA ASN A 217 9.54 -31.83 5.25
C ASN A 217 8.23 -31.07 5.02
N ILE A 218 7.44 -31.55 4.07
CA ILE A 218 6.10 -31.01 3.79
C ILE A 218 5.20 -31.30 4.99
N ARG A 219 4.61 -30.24 5.55
CA ARG A 219 3.64 -30.31 6.64
C ARG A 219 2.21 -30.19 6.13
N ASP A 220 1.98 -29.41 5.08
CA ASP A 220 0.68 -29.34 4.41
C ASP A 220 0.78 -28.71 3.01
N VAL A 221 -0.22 -28.97 2.17
CA VAL A 221 -0.38 -28.43 0.82
C VAL A 221 -1.81 -27.95 0.63
N LYS A 222 -1.99 -26.70 0.17
CA LYS A 222 -3.31 -26.14 -0.16
C LYS A 222 -3.30 -25.41 -1.49
N THR A 223 -4.36 -25.63 -2.27
CA THR A 223 -4.59 -24.94 -3.53
C THR A 223 -5.96 -24.29 -3.53
N LYS A 224 -6.01 -22.99 -3.83
CA LYS A 224 -7.25 -22.27 -4.14
C LYS A 224 -7.34 -22.12 -5.65
N HIS A 225 -8.32 -22.80 -6.25
CA HIS A 225 -8.55 -22.81 -7.70
C HIS A 225 -9.77 -21.92 -8.04
N PHE A 226 -9.64 -21.10 -9.07
CA PHE A 226 -10.66 -20.15 -9.54
C PHE A 226 -10.54 -19.92 -11.06
N PRO A 227 -10.77 -20.95 -11.89
CA PRO A 227 -10.52 -20.91 -13.33
C PRO A 227 -11.36 -19.86 -14.07
N GLU A 228 -12.54 -19.54 -13.54
CA GLU A 228 -13.52 -18.60 -14.10
C GLU A 228 -12.95 -17.20 -14.29
N VAL A 229 -11.96 -16.78 -13.50
CA VAL A 229 -11.37 -15.43 -13.60
C VAL A 229 -10.61 -15.20 -14.90
N THR A 230 -10.23 -16.29 -15.57
CA THR A 230 -9.51 -16.26 -16.84
C THR A 230 -10.42 -16.33 -18.07
N LEU A 231 -11.73 -16.55 -17.87
CA LEU A 231 -12.71 -16.59 -18.93
C LEU A 231 -12.91 -15.21 -19.59
N ALA A 232 -13.28 -15.23 -20.87
CA ALA A 232 -13.66 -14.02 -21.58
C ALA A 232 -14.91 -13.39 -20.93
N GLY A 233 -14.95 -12.06 -20.85
CA GLY A 233 -16.08 -11.33 -20.25
C GLY A 233 -16.05 -11.23 -18.72
N PHE A 234 -15.21 -11.99 -18.01
CA PHE A 234 -15.13 -11.88 -16.55
C PHE A 234 -14.61 -10.49 -16.13
N SER A 235 -15.23 -9.88 -15.11
CA SER A 235 -14.85 -8.54 -14.67
C SER A 235 -13.44 -8.51 -14.06
N LYS A 236 -12.61 -7.54 -14.47
CA LYS A 236 -11.26 -7.35 -13.91
C LYS A 236 -11.30 -7.05 -12.41
N SER A 237 -12.28 -6.28 -11.94
CA SER A 237 -12.41 -5.98 -10.51
C SER A 237 -12.79 -7.22 -9.71
N LYS A 238 -13.79 -7.99 -10.19
CA LYS A 238 -14.18 -9.25 -9.55
C LYS A 238 -13.02 -10.25 -9.50
N ALA A 239 -12.23 -10.36 -10.58
CA ALA A 239 -11.08 -11.25 -10.64
C ALA A 239 -9.97 -10.85 -9.65
N ARG A 240 -9.79 -9.55 -9.42
CA ARG A 240 -8.87 -9.04 -8.42
C ARG A 240 -9.38 -9.37 -7.01
N ASP A 241 -10.65 -9.08 -6.73
CA ASP A 241 -11.25 -9.29 -5.41
C ASP A 241 -11.19 -10.77 -5.01
N LEU A 242 -11.50 -11.69 -5.94
CA LEU A 242 -11.44 -13.13 -5.70
C LEU A 242 -10.01 -13.61 -5.38
N ARG A 243 -9.02 -13.14 -6.15
CA ARG A 243 -7.61 -13.46 -5.91
C ARG A 243 -7.10 -12.95 -4.57
N LEU A 244 -7.43 -11.71 -4.21
CA LEU A 244 -7.05 -11.13 -2.93
C LEU A 244 -7.72 -11.85 -1.76
N LYS A 245 -8.98 -12.27 -1.92
CA LYS A 245 -9.69 -13.09 -0.94
C LYS A 245 -9.01 -14.44 -0.76
N ALA A 246 -8.76 -15.16 -1.85
CA ALA A 246 -8.09 -16.47 -1.82
C ALA A 246 -6.70 -16.38 -1.19
N LEU A 247 -5.92 -15.35 -1.52
CA LEU A 247 -4.62 -15.09 -0.92
C LEU A 247 -4.73 -14.84 0.59
N SER A 248 -5.66 -13.98 1.02
CA SER A 248 -5.87 -13.72 2.45
C SER A 248 -6.26 -14.99 3.21
N GLU A 249 -7.15 -15.80 2.66
CA GLU A 249 -7.58 -17.07 3.27
C GLU A 249 -6.41 -18.06 3.43
N LEU A 250 -5.54 -18.17 2.42
CA LEU A 250 -4.35 -19.04 2.52
C LEU A 250 -3.33 -18.50 3.52
N ILE A 251 -3.15 -17.18 3.61
CA ILE A 251 -2.29 -16.57 4.64
C ILE A 251 -2.86 -16.84 6.03
N ASP A 252 -4.18 -16.65 6.24
CA ASP A 252 -4.85 -16.95 7.50
C ASP A 252 -4.68 -18.44 7.87
N TYR A 253 -4.86 -19.34 6.90
CA TYR A 253 -4.63 -20.77 7.08
C TYR A 253 -3.20 -21.07 7.54
N ALA A 254 -2.20 -20.52 6.84
CA ALA A 254 -0.80 -20.68 7.20
C ALA A 254 -0.48 -20.12 8.61
N CYS A 255 -1.05 -18.98 9.00
CA CYS A 255 -0.91 -18.45 10.35
C CYS A 255 -1.40 -19.45 11.42
N HIS A 256 -2.56 -20.07 11.22
CA HIS A 256 -3.07 -21.11 12.13
C HIS A 256 -2.19 -22.36 12.19
N HIS A 257 -1.36 -22.58 11.16
CA HIS A 257 -0.39 -23.68 11.10
C HIS A 257 1.01 -23.28 11.59
N ASN A 258 1.14 -22.20 12.37
CA ASN A 258 2.43 -21.75 12.93
C ASN A 258 3.50 -21.41 11.88
N VAL A 259 3.06 -20.91 10.71
CA VAL A 259 3.96 -20.32 9.71
C VAL A 259 4.39 -18.94 10.14
N LYS A 260 5.72 -18.72 10.13
CA LYS A 260 6.33 -17.40 10.35
C LYS A 260 6.77 -16.75 9.05
N TYR A 261 7.32 -17.54 8.12
CA TYR A 261 7.93 -17.03 6.89
C TYR A 261 7.04 -17.35 5.68
N PHE A 262 6.65 -16.31 4.94
CA PHE A 262 5.78 -16.42 3.77
C PHE A 262 6.58 -16.06 2.53
N VAL A 263 6.84 -17.07 1.68
CA VAL A 263 7.80 -16.98 0.58
C VAL A 263 7.07 -16.87 -0.74
N PHE A 264 7.38 -15.82 -1.48
CA PHE A 264 6.81 -15.53 -2.80
C PHE A 264 7.91 -15.41 -3.86
N GLU A 265 7.52 -15.60 -5.11
CA GLU A 265 8.42 -15.40 -6.24
C GLU A 265 8.74 -13.91 -6.45
N LYS A 266 10.02 -13.55 -6.65
CA LYS A 266 10.41 -12.20 -7.08
C LYS A 266 10.00 -11.96 -8.54
N ILE A 267 9.37 -10.81 -8.80
CA ILE A 267 8.90 -10.44 -10.14
C ILE A 267 10.06 -10.37 -11.13
N ARG A 268 9.93 -11.05 -12.28
CA ARG A 268 10.78 -10.83 -13.47
C ARG A 268 10.03 -10.01 -14.52
N LYS A 269 10.77 -9.29 -15.37
CA LYS A 269 10.23 -8.80 -16.64
C LYS A 269 9.78 -10.00 -17.48
N ILE A 270 8.48 -10.11 -17.76
CA ILE A 270 7.94 -11.14 -18.66
C ILE A 270 8.43 -10.84 -20.07
N SER A 271 9.13 -11.78 -20.70
CA SER A 271 9.66 -11.58 -22.05
C SER A 271 8.53 -11.52 -23.07
N ARG A 272 8.69 -10.67 -24.11
CA ARG A 272 7.73 -10.59 -25.24
C ARG A 272 7.48 -11.94 -25.90
N ARG A 273 8.47 -12.86 -25.85
CA ARG A 273 8.36 -14.24 -26.37
C ARG A 273 7.30 -15.09 -25.66
N LYS A 274 6.93 -14.80 -24.41
CA LYS A 274 5.83 -15.50 -23.68
C LYS A 274 4.44 -14.92 -23.99
N MET A 275 4.37 -13.83 -24.75
CA MET A 275 3.13 -13.13 -25.15
C MET A 275 2.81 -13.35 -26.64
N LYS A 276 3.06 -14.56 -27.16
CA LYS A 276 2.89 -14.90 -28.58
C LYS A 276 1.43 -15.00 -29.03
N THR A 277 0.50 -15.28 -28.11
CA THR A 277 -0.93 -15.42 -28.44
C THR A 277 -1.76 -14.33 -27.79
N ARG A 278 -2.85 -13.91 -28.45
CA ARG A 278 -3.82 -12.95 -27.88
C ARG A 278 -4.34 -13.40 -26.51
N SER A 279 -4.46 -14.70 -26.29
CA SER A 279 -4.89 -15.26 -24.99
C SER A 279 -3.82 -15.11 -23.91
N ALA A 280 -2.56 -15.45 -24.19
CA ALA A 280 -1.46 -15.30 -23.26
C ALA A 280 -1.21 -13.83 -22.89
N SER A 281 -1.18 -12.93 -23.88
CA SER A 281 -1.01 -11.49 -23.67
C SER A 281 -2.15 -10.90 -22.83
N ARG A 282 -3.38 -11.38 -23.03
CA ARG A 282 -4.54 -10.96 -22.23
C ARG A 282 -4.47 -11.44 -20.79
N LYS A 283 -4.00 -12.68 -20.55
CA LYS A 283 -3.79 -13.20 -19.19
C LYS A 283 -2.72 -12.40 -18.45
N VAL A 284 -1.59 -12.13 -19.09
CA VAL A 284 -0.49 -11.34 -18.53
C VAL A 284 -0.91 -9.89 -18.25
N SER A 285 -1.59 -9.22 -19.18
CA SER A 285 -2.01 -7.82 -18.99
C SER A 285 -3.11 -7.64 -17.94
N ARG A 286 -3.92 -8.67 -17.70
CA ARG A 286 -4.97 -8.69 -16.67
C ARG A 286 -4.45 -9.16 -15.30
N PHE A 287 -3.37 -9.92 -15.28
CA PHE A 287 -2.74 -10.42 -14.08
C PHE A 287 -1.72 -9.41 -13.55
N ALA A 288 -2.20 -8.46 -12.74
CA ALA A 288 -1.36 -7.50 -12.04
C ALA A 288 -0.59 -8.17 -10.88
N TYR A 289 0.37 -9.04 -11.22
CA TYR A 289 1.14 -9.82 -10.25
C TYR A 289 1.87 -8.93 -9.23
N ALA A 290 2.45 -7.83 -9.71
CA ALA A 290 3.13 -6.86 -8.87
C ALA A 290 2.22 -6.30 -7.77
N GLU A 291 1.02 -5.85 -8.17
CA GLU A 291 0.01 -5.33 -7.25
C GLU A 291 -0.43 -6.41 -6.24
N LEU A 292 -0.53 -7.67 -6.67
CA LEU A 292 -0.90 -8.77 -5.78
C LEU A 292 0.20 -9.10 -4.76
N LEU A 293 1.47 -8.99 -5.14
CA LEU A 293 2.60 -9.15 -4.21
C LEU A 293 2.71 -8.00 -3.21
N GLU A 294 2.46 -6.76 -3.64
CA GLU A 294 2.35 -5.62 -2.73
C GLU A 294 1.25 -5.85 -1.69
N HIS A 295 0.09 -6.36 -2.12
CA HIS A 295 -0.98 -6.76 -1.21
C HIS A 295 -0.57 -7.94 -0.31
N ALA A 296 0.14 -8.95 -0.83
CA ALA A 296 0.63 -10.08 -0.07
C ALA A 296 1.54 -9.62 1.08
N LYS A 297 2.48 -8.71 0.79
CA LYS A 297 3.38 -8.13 1.79
C LYS A 297 2.59 -7.49 2.94
N VAL A 298 1.69 -6.57 2.62
CA VAL A 298 0.84 -5.90 3.61
C VAL A 298 -0.01 -6.90 4.41
N MET A 299 -0.56 -7.93 3.75
CA MET A 299 -1.37 -8.96 4.42
C MET A 299 -0.56 -9.82 5.39
N VAL A 300 0.67 -10.18 5.04
CA VAL A 300 1.57 -10.98 5.88
C VAL A 300 2.05 -10.16 7.07
N GLU A 301 2.56 -8.95 6.82
CA GLU A 301 3.09 -8.08 7.86
C GLU A 301 2.00 -7.62 8.84
N LYS A 302 0.79 -7.36 8.33
CA LYS A 302 -0.40 -7.09 9.17
C LYS A 302 -0.67 -8.21 10.20
N ARG A 303 -0.26 -9.45 9.91
CA ARG A 303 -0.44 -10.60 10.81
C ARG A 303 0.78 -10.89 11.66
N GLY A 304 1.85 -10.09 11.54
CA GLY A 304 3.13 -10.33 12.23
C GLY A 304 3.99 -11.41 11.58
N GLY A 305 3.67 -11.82 10.35
CA GLY A 305 4.49 -12.73 9.55
C GLY A 305 5.64 -12.00 8.85
N VAL A 306 6.61 -12.76 8.35
CA VAL A 306 7.75 -12.25 7.58
C VAL A 306 7.53 -12.54 6.11
N PHE A 307 7.34 -11.49 5.31
CA PHE A 307 7.24 -11.60 3.86
C PHE A 307 8.63 -11.71 3.24
N VAL A 308 8.85 -12.73 2.41
CA VAL A 308 10.14 -12.96 1.75
C VAL A 308 9.94 -13.19 0.26
N GLN A 309 10.82 -12.60 -0.55
CA GLN A 309 10.87 -12.85 -1.98
C GLN A 309 12.13 -13.63 -2.35
N VAL A 310 11.95 -14.71 -3.13
CA VAL A 310 13.04 -15.56 -3.60
C VAL A 310 13.14 -15.50 -5.12
N SER A 311 14.35 -15.65 -5.65
CA SER A 311 14.60 -15.66 -7.09
C SER A 311 13.91 -16.86 -7.77
N PRO A 312 13.17 -16.64 -8.88
CA PRO A 312 12.56 -17.69 -9.68
C PRO A 312 13.47 -18.49 -10.61
N ALA A 313 14.79 -18.37 -10.51
CA ALA A 313 15.66 -19.05 -11.47
C ALA A 313 15.36 -20.56 -11.51
N TYR A 314 14.96 -21.08 -12.67
CA TYR A 314 14.67 -22.50 -12.93
C TYR A 314 13.53 -23.16 -12.13
N THR A 315 12.75 -22.44 -11.30
CA THR A 315 11.71 -23.05 -10.44
C THR A 315 10.69 -23.87 -11.24
N SER A 316 10.26 -23.38 -12.40
CA SER A 316 9.29 -24.07 -13.25
C SER A 316 9.87 -25.29 -14.00
N VAL A 317 11.19 -25.33 -14.20
CA VAL A 317 11.88 -26.46 -14.84
C VAL A 317 12.16 -27.54 -13.80
N ASP A 318 12.68 -27.12 -12.65
CA ASP A 318 12.99 -28.00 -11.51
C ASP A 318 11.73 -28.60 -10.88
N ALA A 319 10.59 -27.89 -10.97
CA ALA A 319 9.31 -28.38 -10.46
C ALA A 319 8.79 -29.63 -11.18
N ILE A 320 9.14 -29.85 -12.46
CA ILE A 320 8.64 -31.00 -13.23
C ILE A 320 9.17 -32.33 -12.66
N PRO A 321 10.49 -32.57 -12.58
CA PRO A 321 10.99 -33.82 -11.98
C PRO A 321 10.61 -33.94 -10.50
N LEU A 322 10.57 -32.81 -9.78
CA LEU A 322 10.21 -32.79 -8.37
C LEU A 322 8.74 -33.14 -8.12
N SER A 323 7.83 -32.68 -8.99
CA SER A 323 6.40 -33.00 -8.93
C SER A 323 6.15 -34.51 -9.02
N ARG A 324 6.86 -35.19 -9.94
CA ARG A 324 6.79 -36.65 -10.09
C ARG A 324 7.36 -37.38 -8.88
N LYS A 325 8.49 -36.91 -8.35
CA LYS A 325 9.14 -37.51 -7.18
C LYS A 325 8.28 -37.39 -5.91
N LEU A 326 7.60 -36.26 -5.74
CA LEU A 326 6.81 -35.95 -4.54
C LEU A 326 5.32 -36.25 -4.68
N GLY A 327 4.85 -36.67 -5.86
CA GLY A 327 3.42 -36.88 -6.13
C GLY A 327 2.59 -35.59 -6.06
N LEU A 328 3.21 -34.44 -6.32
CA LEU A 328 2.55 -33.13 -6.26
C LEU A 328 2.14 -32.64 -7.65
N ASP A 329 1.18 -31.73 -7.72
CA ASP A 329 0.98 -30.95 -8.94
C ASP A 329 2.19 -30.02 -9.17
N ILE A 330 2.46 -29.65 -10.43
CA ILE A 330 3.64 -28.86 -10.81
C ILE A 330 3.66 -27.49 -10.10
N HIS A 331 2.50 -26.88 -9.82
CA HIS A 331 2.42 -25.59 -9.13
C HIS A 331 2.66 -25.72 -7.63
N ALA A 332 2.16 -26.79 -6.99
CA ALA A 332 2.54 -27.13 -5.61
C ALA A 332 4.04 -27.45 -5.50
N ALA A 333 4.62 -28.16 -6.47
CA ALA A 333 6.06 -28.41 -6.51
C ALA A 333 6.87 -27.10 -6.68
N SER A 334 6.37 -26.14 -7.46
CA SER A 334 6.95 -24.79 -7.57
C SER A 334 6.91 -24.04 -6.24
N ALA A 335 5.77 -24.06 -5.54
CA ALA A 335 5.61 -23.47 -4.21
C ALA A 335 6.56 -24.10 -3.18
N TYR A 336 6.67 -25.43 -3.17
CA TYR A 336 7.61 -26.16 -2.33
C TYR A 336 9.07 -25.75 -2.61
N LEU A 337 9.47 -25.66 -3.88
CA LEU A 337 10.81 -25.21 -4.27
C LEU A 337 11.15 -23.82 -3.74
N LEU A 338 10.20 -22.89 -3.76
CA LEU A 338 10.39 -21.55 -3.18
C LEU A 338 10.67 -21.63 -1.68
N ALA A 339 9.90 -22.46 -0.96
CA ALA A 339 10.09 -22.66 0.48
C ALA A 339 11.46 -23.28 0.79
N ILE A 340 11.87 -24.33 0.07
CA ILE A 340 13.18 -24.98 0.25
C ILE A 340 14.34 -24.01 -0.05
N ARG A 341 14.23 -23.20 -1.10
CA ARG A 341 15.27 -22.19 -1.42
C ARG A 341 15.44 -21.17 -0.30
N ARG A 342 14.35 -20.75 0.33
CA ARG A 342 14.40 -19.88 1.50
C ARG A 342 15.13 -20.54 2.67
N LEU A 343 14.91 -21.83 2.91
CA LEU A 343 15.57 -22.57 3.99
C LEU A 343 17.08 -22.69 3.72
N LYS A 344 17.47 -23.06 2.49
CA LYS A 344 18.88 -23.16 2.09
C LYS A 344 19.61 -21.84 2.24
N SER A 345 19.00 -20.72 1.86
CA SER A 345 19.61 -19.40 2.03
C SER A 345 19.80 -18.97 3.49
N ILE A 346 19.22 -19.68 4.47
CA ILE A 346 19.50 -19.49 5.90
C ILE A 346 20.71 -20.35 6.30
N SER A 347 20.80 -21.56 5.78
CA SER A 347 21.84 -22.54 6.12
C SER A 347 23.21 -22.24 5.51
N ASP A 348 23.27 -21.40 4.47
CA ASP A 348 24.52 -20.97 3.81
C ASP A 348 25.19 -19.77 4.53
N TYR A 349 24.67 -19.38 5.70
CA TYR A 349 25.24 -18.42 6.66
C TYR A 349 25.42 -19.11 8.01
#